data_AF-A0A240E2R5-F1
#
_entry.id   AF-A0A240E2R5-F1
#
_cell.length_a   1.000
_cell.length_b   1.000
_cell.length_c   1.000
_cell.angle_alpha   90.00
_cell.angle_beta   90.00
_cell.angle_gamma   90.00
#
_symmetry.space_group_name_H-M   'P 1'
#
loop_
_entity.id
_entity.type
_entity.pdbx_description
1 polymer ?
#
loop_
_entity_poly.entity_id
_entity_poly.type
_entity_poly.pdbx_seq_one_letter_code
_entity_poly.pdbx_strand_id
1 'polypeptide(L)' 'MLNKLFRFLCPIRSSFVVEEIDLLRNIVVLEDKAFGIRCEVNIGNKGLKEAKIAGPYCVSLLYKDGSTKKAHFLR' A
#
# COMPACT_ATOMS: atom_id res chain seq x y z
N MET A 1 22.14 -8.28 23.50
CA MET A 1 20.92 -8.69 22.77
C MET A 1 19.74 -7.72 22.98
N LEU A 2 19.96 -6.40 23.06
CA LEU A 2 18.88 -5.41 23.29
C LEU A 2 18.20 -4.90 21.99
N ASN A 3 18.83 -5.10 20.83
CA ASN A 3 18.40 -4.48 19.58
C ASN A 3 17.20 -5.17 18.90
N LYS A 4 16.75 -6.33 19.39
CA LYS A 4 15.61 -7.05 18.80
C LYS A 4 14.25 -6.55 19.30
N LEU A 5 14.16 -6.03 20.54
CA LEU A 5 12.89 -5.55 21.10
C LEU A 5 12.45 -4.19 20.49
N PHE A 6 13.39 -3.30 20.20
CA PHE A 6 13.08 -1.97 19.65
C PHE A 6 12.54 -1.99 18.20
N ARG A 7 12.74 -3.09 17.45
CA ARG A 7 12.17 -3.24 16.11
C ARG A 7 10.65 -3.51 16.11
N PHE A 8 10.08 -3.93 17.24
CA PHE A 8 8.63 -4.14 17.37
C PHE A 8 7.86 -2.84 17.67
N LEU A 9 8.50 -1.87 18.32
CA LEU A 9 7.84 -0.64 18.80
C LEU A 9 7.77 0.47 17.74
N CYS A 10 8.68 0.45 16.76
CA CYS A 10 8.63 1.34 15.61
C CYS A 10 8.94 0.48 14.38
N PRO A 11 7.98 0.17 13.48
CA PRO A 11 8.31 -0.41 12.19
C PRO A 11 9.13 0.65 11.43
N ILE A 12 10.45 0.55 11.55
CA ILE A 12 11.42 1.40 10.85
C ILE A 12 11.23 1.08 9.37
N ARG A 13 10.45 1.92 8.69
CA ARG A 13 10.02 1.80 7.30
C ARG A 13 9.05 0.64 7.11
N SER A 14 7.78 1.00 6.97
CA SER A 14 6.76 0.18 6.33
C SER A 14 7.38 -0.51 5.12
N SER A 15 7.62 -1.82 5.18
CA SER A 15 8.19 -2.63 4.08
C SER A 15 7.18 -2.89 2.97
N PHE A 16 6.16 -2.02 2.93
CA PHE A 16 5.10 -2.00 1.97
C PHE A 16 5.68 -1.50 0.66
N VAL A 17 5.36 -2.19 -0.41
CA VAL A 17 5.69 -1.80 -1.78
C VAL A 17 4.45 -2.04 -2.63
N VAL A 18 4.23 -1.16 -3.61
CA VAL A 18 3.28 -1.46 -4.69
C VAL A 18 3.97 -2.49 -5.59
N GLU A 19 3.49 -3.73 -5.54
CA GLU A 19 4.07 -4.84 -6.32
C GLU A 19 3.55 -4.76 -7.76
N GLU A 20 2.25 -4.59 -7.92
CA GLU A 20 1.60 -4.61 -9.23
C GLU A 20 0.41 -3.66 -9.29
N ILE A 21 0.15 -3.11 -10.48
CA ILE A 21 -1.05 -2.34 -10.79
C ILE A 21 -1.72 -3.04 -11.96
N ASP A 22 -2.79 -3.79 -11.69
CA ASP A 22 -3.59 -4.44 -12.71
C ASP A 22 -4.81 -3.56 -13.04
N LEU A 23 -4.69 -2.83 -14.16
CA LEU A 23 -5.74 -1.95 -14.67
C LEU A 23 -6.90 -2.72 -15.32
N LEU A 24 -6.71 -3.98 -15.73
CA LEU A 24 -7.78 -4.81 -16.29
C LEU A 24 -8.75 -5.26 -15.19
N ARG A 25 -8.19 -5.67 -14.05
CA ARG A 25 -8.95 -6.08 -12.87
C ARG A 25 -9.29 -4.91 -11.93
N ASN A 26 -8.79 -3.70 -12.22
CA ASN A 26 -8.92 -2.51 -11.38
C ASN A 26 -8.41 -2.73 -9.95
N ILE A 27 -7.28 -3.40 -9.79
CA ILE A 27 -6.67 -3.68 -8.49
C ILE A 27 -5.22 -3.18 -8.46
N VAL A 28 -4.80 -2.72 -7.28
CA VAL A 28 -3.39 -2.53 -6.95
C VAL A 28 -3.00 -3.62 -5.97
N VAL A 29 -1.98 -4.39 -6.32
CA VAL A 29 -1.38 -5.39 -5.45
C VAL A 29 -0.27 -4.71 -4.67
N LEU A 30 -0.36 -4.80 -3.36
CA LEU A 30 0.66 -4.31 -2.44
C LEU A 30 1.20 -5.47 -1.62
N GLU A 31 2.51 -5.46 -1.42
CA GLU A 31 3.24 -6.48 -0.69
C GLU A 31 3.91 -5.85 0.54
N ASP A 32 3.68 -6.44 1.71
CA ASP A 32 4.50 -6.20 2.88
C ASP A 32 5.68 -7.17 2.89
N LYS A 33 6.86 -6.69 2.50
CA LYS A 33 8.07 -7.52 2.45
C LYS A 33 8.58 -7.97 3.82
N ALA A 34 8.15 -7.35 4.92
CA ALA A 34 8.56 -7.77 6.25
C ALA A 34 7.87 -9.07 6.68
N PHE A 35 6.62 -9.28 6.23
CA PHE A 35 5.80 -10.44 6.59
C PHE A 35 5.44 -11.34 5.42
N GLY A 36 5.77 -10.95 4.18
CA GLY A 36 5.41 -11.66 2.95
C GLY A 36 3.90 -11.65 2.67
N ILE A 37 3.19 -10.63 3.16
CA ILE A 37 1.73 -10.53 3.02
C ILE A 37 1.40 -9.74 1.75
N ARG A 38 0.55 -10.31 0.90
CA ARG A 38 0.03 -9.65 -0.31
C ARG A 38 -1.42 -9.24 -0.10
N CYS A 39 -1.74 -8.02 -0.49
CA CYS A 39 -3.09 -7.47 -0.41
C CYS A 39 -3.49 -6.81 -1.72
N GLU A 40 -4.71 -7.07 -2.16
CA GLU A 40 -5.32 -6.43 -3.32
C GLU A 40 -6.21 -5.27 -2.86
N VAL A 41 -5.96 -4.08 -3.41
CA VAL A 41 -6.77 -2.89 -3.17
C VAL A 41 -7.49 -2.51 -4.44
N ASN A 42 -8.82 -2.40 -4.36
CA ASN A 42 -9.62 -2.01 -5.50
C ASN A 42 -9.45 -0.50 -5.81
N ILE A 43 -9.07 -0.22 -7.05
CA ILE A 43 -8.89 1.13 -7.61
C ILE A 43 -10.24 1.86 -7.73
N GLY A 44 -11.33 1.11 -7.95
CA GLY A 44 -12.66 1.63 -8.25
C GLY A 44 -12.83 2.00 -9.72
N ASN A 45 -13.92 2.70 -10.05
CA ASN A 45 -14.32 3.00 -11.44
C ASN A 45 -13.57 4.16 -12.10
N LYS A 46 -12.55 4.72 -11.43
CA LYS A 46 -11.81 5.88 -11.92
C LYS A 46 -10.46 5.44 -12.48
N GLY A 47 -10.06 6.03 -13.60
CA GLY A 47 -8.75 5.79 -14.18
C GLY A 47 -7.63 6.21 -13.23
N LEU A 48 -6.84 5.23 -12.75
CA LEU A 48 -5.69 5.48 -11.91
C LEU A 48 -4.60 6.22 -12.70
N LYS A 49 -4.02 7.23 -12.08
CA LYS A 49 -2.83 7.93 -12.59
C LYS A 49 -1.58 7.44 -11.87
N GLU A 50 -1.64 7.33 -10.55
CA GLU A 50 -0.51 6.92 -9.73
C GLU A 50 -0.98 6.27 -8.42
N ALA A 51 -0.27 5.25 -7.95
CA ALA A 51 -0.44 4.69 -6.61
C ALA A 51 0.85 4.90 -5.81
N LYS A 52 0.74 5.54 -4.65
CA LYS A 52 1.88 5.79 -3.75
C LYS A 52 1.56 5.34 -2.34
N ILE A 53 2.57 4.85 -1.63
CA ILE A 53 2.45 4.49 -0.23
C ILE A 53 2.43 5.78 0.58
N ALA A 54 1.32 6.00 1.29
CA ALA A 54 1.12 7.19 2.12
C ALA A 54 1.51 6.95 3.59
N GLY A 55 1.66 5.68 3.99
CA GLY A 55 2.08 5.29 5.34
C GLY A 55 2.00 3.78 5.53
N PRO A 56 2.26 3.29 6.76
CA PRO A 56 2.09 1.89 7.11
C PRO A 56 0.65 1.48 6.83
N TYR A 57 0.48 0.43 6.05
CA TYR A 57 -0.84 -0.03 5.65
C TYR A 57 -1.75 1.09 5.08
N CYS A 58 -1.19 2.05 4.34
CA CYS A 58 -1.98 3.04 3.61
C CYS A 58 -1.41 3.32 2.21
N VAL A 59 -2.26 3.19 1.20
CA VAL A 59 -1.96 3.61 -0.18
C VAL A 59 -2.82 4.80 -0.56
N SER A 60 -2.19 5.80 -1.17
CA SER A 60 -2.85 6.92 -1.82
C SER A 60 -2.94 6.65 -3.31
N LEU A 61 -4.17 6.58 -3.81
CA LEU A 61 -4.50 6.47 -5.21
C LEU A 61 -4.77 7.88 -5.74
N LEU A 62 -3.96 8.33 -6.70
CA LEU A 62 -4.19 9.54 -7.48
C LEU A 62 -4.84 9.15 -8.79
N TYR A 63 -5.99 9.74 -9.09
CA TYR A 63 -6.73 9.48 -10.33
C TYR A 63 -6.43 10.53 -11.40
N LYS A 64 -6.77 10.21 -12.65
CA LYS A 64 -6.58 11.11 -13.80
C LYS A 64 -7.39 12.42 -13.70
N ASP A 65 -8.52 12.39 -13.00
CA ASP A 65 -9.37 13.57 -12.73
C ASP A 65 -8.78 14.50 -11.64
N GLY A 66 -7.62 14.15 -11.06
CA GLY A 66 -6.97 14.91 -9.99
C GLY A 66 -7.50 14.57 -8.60
N SER A 67 -8.54 13.74 -8.48
CA SER A 67 -9.02 13.28 -7.19
C SER A 67 -8.04 12.30 -6.54
N THR A 68 -8.03 12.26 -5.21
CA THR A 68 -7.21 11.33 -4.44
C THR A 68 -8.08 10.50 -3.51
N LYS A 69 -7.71 9.23 -3.33
CA LYS A 69 -8.35 8.32 -2.37
C LYS A 69 -7.28 7.60 -1.56
N LYS A 70 -7.44 7.61 -0.25
CA LYS A 70 -6.63 6.78 0.64
C LYS A 70 -7.36 5.47 0.89
N ALA A 71 -6.64 4.37 0.75
CA ALA A 71 -7.12 3.04 1.07
C ALA A 71 -6.20 2.41 2.14
N HIS A 72 -6.83 1.81 3.14
CA HIS A 72 -6.16 1.12 4.24
C HIS A 72 -6.25 -0.39 4.05
N PHE A 73 -5.17 -1.11 4.37
CA PHE A 73 -5.08 -2.57 4.16
C PHE A 73 -5.54 -3.41 5.35
N LEU A 74 -5.61 -2.81 6.53
CA LEU A 74 -6.10 -3.44 7.75
C LEU A 74 -7.08 -2.47 8.41
N ARG A 75 -8.22 -3.00 8.84
CA ARG A 75 -9.26 -2.29 9.55
C ARG A 75 -9.26 -2.72 11.01
#